data_AF-A0ABD2Q5G0-F1
#
_entry.id   AF-A0ABD2Q5G0-F1
#
_cell.length_a   1.000
_cell.length_b   1.000
_cell.length_c   1.000
_cell.angle_alpha   90.00
_cell.angle_beta   90.00
_cell.angle_gamma   90.00
#
_symmetry.space_group_name_H-M   'P 1'
#
loop_
_entity.id
_entity.type
_entity.pdbx_description
1 polymer ?
#
loop_
_entity_poly.entity_id
_entity_poly.type
_entity_poly.pdbx_seq_one_letter_code
_entity_poly.pdbx_strand_id
1 'polypeptide(L)'
;MGCMISSVACCFASTAASLCCSCLPSCKGSTSTRLMYTFILILTAVISIILLIPNLEKYLERIPYLCPTVNCSAMVGFAAVYRVNFASVIFYMLFCLLTIGVKSSSDIRGKINNGFWFFKFLIWIGLIIASFFIPSDFNYPWMIIGVIGGVIYLLIQLILLIDFAHSWSENWIEKHEDGSKIHAFGLVFFTIFLYLSSIVSVALFFVYYAGHPDCYLHKIFISINLILCVIISVVSILPVIHEHLPNSGLLQSSVISMYILYQTWSAMTNSPLKMCNPTLQNTQVVNTTNNVEAIALGFQWQIVVGLCILLISVAYAAFKSSSSTSAGKLALSVSI
;
A
#
# COMPACT_ATOMS: atom_id res chain seq x y z
N MET A 1 -8.39 -11.99 13.88
CA MET A 1 -9.14 -10.89 14.55
C MET A 1 -8.96 -10.86 16.06
N GLY A 2 -8.84 -12.00 16.77
CA GLY A 2 -8.64 -12.05 18.24
C GLY A 2 -7.38 -11.33 18.79
N CYS A 3 -6.20 -11.44 18.14
CA CYS A 3 -5.00 -10.71 18.61
C CYS A 3 -5.12 -9.19 18.47
N MET A 4 -5.84 -8.66 17.46
CA MET A 4 -6.03 -7.19 17.32
C MET A 4 -6.90 -6.64 18.45
N ILE A 5 -8.00 -7.33 18.77
CA ILE A 5 -8.88 -6.96 19.89
C ILE A 5 -8.13 -7.14 21.22
N SER A 6 -7.32 -8.19 21.37
CA SER A 6 -6.46 -8.37 22.55
C SER A 6 -5.42 -7.27 22.71
N SER A 7 -4.73 -6.88 21.63
CA SER A 7 -3.71 -5.82 21.67
C SER A 7 -4.32 -4.45 21.93
N VAL A 8 -5.52 -4.17 21.40
CA VAL A 8 -6.25 -2.91 21.61
C VAL A 8 -6.93 -2.87 23.00
N ALA A 9 -7.47 -3.99 23.49
CA ALA A 9 -8.04 -4.08 24.83
C ALA A 9 -6.95 -4.07 25.93
N CYS A 10 -5.76 -4.60 25.65
CA CYS A 10 -4.59 -4.56 26.55
C CYS A 10 -3.70 -3.32 26.35
N CYS A 11 -4.17 -2.28 25.66
CA CYS A 11 -3.40 -1.11 25.19
C CYS A 11 -2.62 -0.30 26.25
N PHE A 12 -2.70 -0.62 27.54
CA PHE A 12 -2.01 0.15 28.58
C PHE A 12 -0.74 -0.49 29.16
N ALA A 13 -0.50 -1.80 29.01
CA ALA A 13 0.81 -2.39 29.33
C ALA A 13 0.89 -3.87 28.92
N SER A 14 1.74 -4.22 27.95
CA SER A 14 2.10 -5.62 27.72
C SER A 14 2.81 -6.28 28.91
N THR A 15 3.26 -5.51 29.91
CA THR A 15 3.80 -6.03 31.18
C THR A 15 2.76 -6.17 32.29
N ALA A 16 1.62 -5.46 32.26
CA ALA A 16 0.53 -5.63 33.23
C ALA A 16 -0.59 -6.56 32.73
N ALA A 17 -0.63 -6.84 31.42
CA ALA A 17 -1.61 -7.72 30.81
C ALA A 17 -1.44 -9.21 31.19
N SER A 18 -0.30 -9.62 31.75
CA SER A 18 -0.15 -10.98 32.31
C SER A 18 -0.94 -11.19 33.60
N LEU A 19 -1.42 -10.12 34.26
CA LEU A 19 -2.21 -10.18 35.48
C LEU A 19 -3.72 -9.96 35.26
N CYS A 20 -4.14 -9.29 34.16
CA CYS A 20 -5.55 -8.95 33.92
C CYS A 20 -6.21 -9.70 32.75
N CYS A 21 -5.49 -10.49 31.95
CA CYS A 21 -6.05 -11.20 30.79
C CYS A 21 -5.53 -12.64 30.67
N SER A 22 -5.90 -13.49 31.63
CA SER A 22 -5.66 -14.94 31.59
C SER A 22 -6.47 -15.67 30.50
N CYS A 23 -7.43 -14.99 29.87
CA CYS A 23 -8.42 -15.58 28.97
C CYS A 23 -8.14 -15.35 27.46
N LEU A 24 -7.03 -14.70 27.10
CA LEU A 24 -6.67 -14.48 25.69
C LEU A 24 -5.34 -15.17 25.34
N PRO A 25 -5.23 -15.79 24.14
CA PRO A 25 -4.03 -16.51 23.74
C PRO A 25 -2.82 -15.57 23.70
N SER A 26 -1.70 -16.02 24.26
CA SER A 26 -0.45 -15.24 24.33
C SER A 26 0.17 -15.09 22.93
N CYS A 27 -0.12 -13.98 22.25
CA CYS A 27 0.53 -13.68 20.96
C CYS A 27 2.02 -13.36 21.24
N LYS A 28 2.95 -13.96 20.48
CA LYS A 28 4.40 -13.67 20.62
C LYS A 28 4.64 -12.16 20.54
N GLY A 29 5.43 -11.61 21.46
CA GLY A 29 5.65 -10.16 21.58
C GLY A 29 6.07 -9.49 20.26
N SER A 30 6.90 -10.16 19.44
CA SER A 30 7.31 -9.64 18.12
C SER A 30 6.15 -9.49 17.13
N THR A 31 5.20 -10.44 17.10
CA THR A 31 4.03 -10.37 16.21
C THR A 31 3.08 -9.26 16.65
N SER A 32 2.87 -9.09 17.96
CA SER A 32 2.05 -7.99 18.50
C SER A 32 2.62 -6.62 18.11
N THR A 33 3.95 -6.45 18.20
CA THR A 33 4.63 -5.21 17.79
C THR A 33 4.43 -4.87 16.32
N ARG A 34 4.55 -5.86 15.43
CA ARG A 34 4.32 -5.68 13.98
C ARG A 34 2.88 -5.23 13.70
N LEU A 35 1.90 -5.82 14.39
CA LEU A 35 0.49 -5.46 14.24
C LEU A 35 0.20 -4.05 14.76
N MET A 36 0.80 -3.64 15.87
CA MET A 36 0.61 -2.29 16.41
C MET A 36 1.23 -1.20 15.51
N TYR A 37 2.43 -1.43 14.96
CA TYR A 37 2.99 -0.50 13.97
C TYR A 37 2.17 -0.45 12.68
N THR A 38 1.59 -1.59 12.26
CA THR A 38 0.64 -1.64 11.14
C THR A 38 -0.62 -0.85 11.45
N PHE A 39 -1.14 -0.96 12.68
CA PHE A 39 -2.32 -0.21 13.12
C PHE A 39 -2.08 1.31 13.10
N ILE A 40 -0.90 1.79 13.52
CA ILE A 40 -0.52 3.21 13.38
C ILE A 40 -0.54 3.63 11.90
N LEU A 41 -0.01 2.82 10.99
CA LEU A 41 -0.04 3.10 9.56
C LEU A 41 -1.47 3.21 9.01
N ILE A 42 -2.36 2.32 9.47
CA ILE A 42 -3.79 2.34 9.10
C ILE A 42 -4.44 3.63 9.60
N LEU A 43 -4.18 4.03 10.85
CA LEU A 43 -4.67 5.29 11.39
C LEU A 43 -4.15 6.50 10.61
N THR A 44 -2.86 6.52 10.24
CA THR A 44 -2.29 7.56 9.36
C THR A 44 -3.05 7.64 8.03
N ALA A 45 -3.35 6.50 7.40
CA ALA A 45 -4.08 6.46 6.15
C ALA A 45 -5.53 6.96 6.30
N VAL A 46 -6.23 6.54 7.36
CA VAL A 46 -7.59 7.01 7.66
C VAL A 46 -7.62 8.52 7.90
N ILE A 47 -6.68 9.06 8.67
CA ILE A 47 -6.54 10.51 8.89
C ILE A 47 -6.29 11.21 7.55
N SER A 48 -5.42 10.67 6.69
CA SER A 48 -5.12 11.25 5.38
C SER A 48 -6.36 11.29 4.47
N ILE A 49 -7.22 10.27 4.50
CA ILE A 49 -8.49 10.26 3.74
C ILE A 49 -9.44 11.31 4.29
N ILE A 50 -9.56 11.43 5.62
CA ILE A 50 -10.42 12.44 6.26
C ILE A 50 -9.99 13.86 5.86
N LEU A 51 -8.67 14.11 5.76
CA LEU A 51 -8.11 15.39 5.34
C LEU A 51 -8.39 15.77 3.88
N LEU A 52 -8.73 14.80 3.04
CA LEU A 52 -9.08 15.01 1.64
C LEU A 52 -10.60 15.20 1.41
N ILE A 53 -11.41 15.17 2.48
CA ILE A 53 -12.86 15.40 2.36
C ILE A 53 -13.11 16.89 2.06
N PRO A 54 -13.87 17.24 1.00
CA PRO A 54 -14.01 18.62 0.51
C PRO A 54 -14.63 19.59 1.52
N ASN A 55 -15.40 19.08 2.50
CA ASN A 55 -15.98 19.92 3.55
C ASN A 55 -14.97 20.33 4.63
N LEU A 56 -13.85 19.61 4.76
CA LEU A 56 -12.84 19.87 5.77
C LEU A 56 -11.84 20.94 5.33
N GLU A 57 -11.73 21.20 4.03
CA GLU A 57 -10.85 22.22 3.44
C GLU A 57 -11.08 23.61 4.06
N LYS A 58 -12.35 23.99 4.27
CA LYS A 58 -12.74 25.28 4.88
C LYS A 58 -12.18 25.47 6.29
N TYR A 59 -12.00 24.38 7.04
CA TYR A 59 -11.41 24.43 8.39
C TYR A 59 -9.88 24.48 8.32
N LEU A 60 -9.29 23.79 7.35
CA LEU A 60 -7.85 23.74 7.14
C LEU A 60 -7.29 25.06 6.58
N GLU A 61 -8.07 25.78 5.76
CA GLU A 61 -7.72 27.12 5.26
C GLU A 61 -7.47 28.14 6.37
N ARG A 62 -8.06 27.93 7.55
CA ARG A 62 -7.85 28.81 8.71
C ARG A 62 -6.44 28.69 9.30
N ILE A 63 -5.66 27.69 8.90
CA ILE A 63 -4.30 27.47 9.38
C ILE A 63 -3.32 28.30 8.52
N PRO A 64 -2.68 29.35 9.07
CA PRO A 64 -1.92 30.31 8.28
C PRO A 64 -0.68 29.70 7.60
N TYR A 65 -0.06 28.68 8.22
CA TYR A 65 1.12 27.99 7.66
C TYR A 65 0.77 27.03 6.52
N LEU A 66 -0.50 26.67 6.36
CA LEU A 66 -0.99 25.77 5.32
C LEU A 66 -1.52 26.54 4.10
N CYS A 67 -2.02 27.76 4.32
CA CYS A 67 -2.62 28.63 3.32
C CYS A 67 -2.11 30.08 3.51
N PRO A 68 -0.92 30.44 2.99
CA PRO A 68 -0.37 31.78 3.16
C PRO A 68 -1.08 32.86 2.31
N THR A 69 -1.80 32.47 1.26
CA THR A 69 -2.54 33.37 0.37
C THR A 69 -4.05 33.17 0.49
N VAL A 70 -4.83 34.21 0.19
CA VAL A 70 -6.30 34.12 0.12
C VAL A 70 -6.67 33.30 -1.12
N ASN A 71 -7.40 32.18 -0.95
CA ASN A 71 -7.83 31.21 -1.98
C ASN A 71 -6.85 30.04 -2.33
N CYS A 72 -6.38 29.28 -1.34
CA CYS A 72 -5.61 28.03 -1.57
C CYS A 72 -6.48 26.74 -1.63
N SER A 73 -7.80 26.86 -1.73
CA SER A 73 -8.78 25.79 -1.53
C SER A 73 -8.43 24.45 -2.19
N ALA A 74 -7.99 24.46 -3.46
CA ALA A 74 -7.70 23.25 -4.22
C ALA A 74 -6.48 22.43 -3.73
N MET A 75 -5.59 23.00 -2.92
CA MET A 75 -4.29 22.38 -2.56
C MET A 75 -4.10 22.14 -1.06
N VAL A 76 -4.98 22.69 -0.23
CA VAL A 76 -4.85 22.65 1.24
C VAL A 76 -4.99 21.22 1.79
N GLY A 77 -5.89 20.40 1.23
CA GLY A 77 -6.05 19.00 1.62
C GLY A 77 -4.77 18.18 1.38
N PHE A 78 -4.17 18.30 0.19
CA PHE A 78 -2.91 17.61 -0.14
C PHE A 78 -1.74 18.07 0.73
N ALA A 79 -1.65 19.37 1.02
CA ALA A 79 -0.64 19.90 1.93
C ALA A 79 -0.79 19.31 3.34
N ALA A 80 -2.02 19.19 3.86
CA ALA A 80 -2.28 18.58 5.16
C ALA A 80 -1.86 17.09 5.19
N VAL A 81 -2.18 16.34 4.12
CA VAL A 81 -1.77 14.94 3.96
C VAL A 81 -0.24 14.80 3.96
N TYR A 82 0.48 15.71 3.32
CA TYR A 82 1.95 15.73 3.38
C TYR A 82 2.50 15.90 4.80
N ARG A 83 1.88 16.76 5.63
CA ARG A 83 2.28 16.95 7.04
C ARG A 83 2.11 15.68 7.86
N VAL A 84 0.93 15.07 7.80
CA VAL A 84 0.62 13.84 8.55
C VAL A 84 1.54 12.69 8.16
N ASN A 85 1.81 12.53 6.87
CA ASN A 85 2.72 11.49 6.38
C ASN A 85 4.18 11.78 6.73
N PHE A 86 4.61 13.05 6.67
CA PHE A 86 5.95 13.45 7.13
C PHE A 86 6.18 13.13 8.60
N ALA A 87 5.23 13.49 9.47
CA ALA A 87 5.29 13.15 10.89
C ALA A 87 5.38 11.64 11.12
N SER A 88 4.61 10.86 10.35
CA SER A 88 4.65 9.40 10.41
C SER A 88 6.01 8.85 9.96
N VAL A 89 6.61 9.40 8.90
CA VAL A 89 7.96 9.00 8.46
C VAL A 89 8.99 9.28 9.55
N ILE A 90 8.97 10.47 10.19
CA ILE A 90 9.88 10.77 11.31
C ILE A 90 9.69 9.76 12.44
N PHE A 91 8.44 9.43 12.79
CA PHE A 91 8.14 8.45 13.82
C PHE A 91 8.74 7.07 13.49
N TYR A 92 8.51 6.54 12.29
CA TYR A 92 9.08 5.25 11.87
C TYR A 92 10.61 5.30 11.78
N MET A 93 11.18 6.40 11.30
CA MET A 93 12.63 6.59 11.23
C MET A 93 13.27 6.63 12.61
N LEU A 94 12.66 7.30 13.58
CA LEU A 94 13.14 7.32 14.97
C LEU A 94 13.22 5.89 15.54
N PHE A 95 12.18 5.09 15.38
CA PHE A 95 12.17 3.70 15.87
C PHE A 95 13.07 2.78 15.06
N CYS A 96 13.24 3.04 13.76
CA CYS A 96 14.23 2.37 12.92
C CYS A 96 15.64 2.58 13.50
N LEU A 97 16.04 3.84 13.73
CA LEU A 97 17.35 4.18 14.30
C LEU A 97 17.56 3.59 15.71
N LEU A 98 16.54 3.62 16.56
CA LEU A 98 16.60 3.04 17.92
C LEU A 98 16.80 1.51 17.92
N THR A 99 16.36 0.83 16.86
CA THR A 99 16.44 -0.63 16.74
C THR A 99 17.67 -1.14 15.98
N ILE A 100 18.53 -0.24 15.49
CA ILE A 100 19.79 -0.62 14.84
C ILE A 100 20.69 -1.40 15.81
N GLY A 101 21.14 -2.58 15.37
CA GLY A 101 22.06 -3.43 16.12
C GLY A 101 21.46 -4.11 17.35
N VAL A 102 20.13 -4.18 17.47
CA VAL A 102 19.46 -4.99 18.50
C VAL A 102 19.52 -6.46 18.10
N LYS A 103 20.13 -7.29 18.95
CA LYS A 103 20.31 -8.74 18.68
C LYS A 103 19.29 -9.59 19.42
N SER A 104 18.79 -9.12 20.57
CA SER A 104 17.82 -9.85 21.37
C SER A 104 16.63 -8.97 21.76
N SER A 105 15.44 -9.57 21.83
CA SER A 105 14.24 -8.93 22.37
C SER A 105 14.34 -8.60 23.87
N SER A 106 15.31 -9.18 24.57
CA SER A 106 15.59 -8.88 25.98
C SER A 106 16.36 -7.59 26.20
N ASP A 107 17.00 -7.04 25.16
CA ASP A 107 17.74 -5.79 25.24
C ASP A 107 16.80 -4.65 25.62
N ILE A 108 17.29 -3.65 26.37
CA ILE A 108 16.48 -2.49 26.80
C ILE A 108 15.81 -1.82 25.59
N ARG A 109 16.55 -1.65 24.49
CA ARG A 109 16.04 -1.13 23.21
C ARG A 109 14.98 -2.02 22.58
N GLY A 110 15.14 -3.34 22.67
CA GLY A 110 14.14 -4.33 22.24
C GLY A 110 12.85 -4.27 23.07
N LYS A 111 12.96 -4.08 24.39
CA LYS A 111 11.80 -3.88 25.28
C LYS A 111 11.05 -2.59 24.98
N ILE A 112 11.76 -1.49 24.70
CA ILE A 112 11.14 -0.22 24.24
C ILE A 112 10.42 -0.43 22.91
N ASN A 113 11.03 -1.14 21.96
CA ASN A 113 10.41 -1.41 20.66
C ASN A 113 9.14 -2.28 20.79
N ASN A 114 9.13 -3.26 21.70
CA ASN A 114 7.99 -4.15 21.88
C ASN A 114 6.90 -3.62 22.82
N GLY A 115 7.20 -2.60 23.63
CA GLY A 115 6.31 -2.07 24.66
C GLY A 115 6.04 -0.57 24.55
N PHE A 116 5.56 0.01 25.66
CA PHE A 116 5.32 1.44 25.86
C PHE A 116 4.45 2.12 24.76
N TRP A 117 3.42 1.42 24.28
CA TRP A 117 2.56 1.90 23.19
C TRP A 117 1.89 3.24 23.47
N PHE A 118 1.40 3.48 24.69
CA PHE A 118 0.81 4.76 25.08
C PHE A 118 1.72 5.95 24.77
N PHE A 119 2.99 5.89 25.20
CA PHE A 119 3.96 6.96 24.94
C PHE A 119 4.30 7.08 23.46
N LYS A 120 4.34 5.96 22.71
CA LYS A 120 4.55 6.00 21.26
C LYS A 120 3.42 6.71 20.53
N PHE A 121 2.17 6.46 20.90
CA PHE A 121 1.02 7.17 20.35
C PHE A 121 1.10 8.66 20.66
N LEU A 122 1.48 9.02 21.89
CA LEU A 122 1.64 10.43 22.26
C LEU A 122 2.74 11.12 21.44
N ILE A 123 3.89 10.46 21.25
CA ILE A 123 4.98 10.95 20.39
C ILE A 123 4.49 11.12 18.95
N TRP A 124 3.78 10.12 18.40
CA TRP A 124 3.26 10.17 17.04
C TRP A 124 2.25 11.31 16.85
N ILE A 125 1.29 11.48 17.75
CA ILE A 125 0.33 12.60 17.72
C ILE A 125 1.05 13.94 17.87
N GLY A 126 2.03 14.03 18.79
CA GLY A 126 2.84 15.23 18.98
C GLY A 126 3.61 15.63 17.71
N LEU A 127 4.20 14.66 17.00
CA LEU A 127 4.86 14.89 15.72
C LEU A 127 3.88 15.36 14.64
N ILE A 128 2.65 14.82 14.60
CA ILE A 128 1.60 15.29 13.69
C ILE A 128 1.30 16.75 13.97
N ILE A 129 1.01 17.13 15.22
CA ILE A 129 0.70 18.52 15.58
C ILE A 129 1.88 19.43 15.23
N ALA A 130 3.11 19.03 15.54
CA ALA A 130 4.32 19.78 15.22
C ALA A 130 4.50 20.00 13.70
N SER A 131 4.14 19.03 12.87
CA SER A 131 4.29 19.13 11.42
C SER A 131 3.42 20.21 10.78
N PHE A 132 2.30 20.61 11.40
CA PHE A 132 1.43 21.68 10.89
C PHE A 132 2.01 23.10 11.07
N PHE A 133 3.09 23.25 11.85
CA PHE A 133 3.79 24.53 12.02
C PHE A 133 4.85 24.80 10.93
N ILE A 134 5.09 23.84 10.03
CA ILE A 134 6.09 23.98 8.97
C ILE A 134 5.47 24.81 7.82
N PRO A 135 6.20 25.74 7.18
CA PRO A 135 5.68 26.56 6.07
C PRO A 135 5.52 25.79 4.75
N SER A 136 4.66 26.31 3.86
CA SER A 136 4.23 25.67 2.59
C SER A 136 5.35 25.31 1.62
N ASP A 137 6.51 25.99 1.69
CA ASP A 137 7.66 25.75 0.80
C ASP A 137 8.25 24.32 0.95
N PHE A 138 7.93 23.65 2.06
CA PHE A 138 8.28 22.25 2.30
C PHE A 138 7.62 21.26 1.33
N ASN A 139 6.47 21.60 0.73
CA ASN A 139 5.66 20.64 -0.01
C ASN A 139 6.37 20.09 -1.27
N TYR A 140 7.06 20.97 -2.02
CA TYR A 140 7.76 20.58 -3.24
C TYR A 140 8.92 19.58 -3.00
N PRO A 141 9.90 19.85 -2.11
CA PRO A 141 10.96 18.88 -1.83
C PRO A 141 10.41 17.58 -1.23
N TRP A 142 9.35 17.66 -0.42
CA TRP A 142 8.72 16.47 0.15
C TRP A 142 8.04 15.60 -0.92
N MET A 143 7.41 16.21 -1.92
CA MET A 143 6.87 15.49 -3.08
C MET A 143 7.95 14.67 -3.79
N ILE A 144 9.15 15.25 -4.02
CA ILE A 144 10.26 14.54 -4.68
C ILE A 144 10.70 13.33 -3.85
N ILE A 145 10.89 13.51 -2.55
CA ILE A 145 11.21 12.40 -1.62
C ILE A 145 10.11 11.34 -1.65
N GLY A 146 8.84 11.77 -1.67
CA GLY A 146 7.68 10.90 -1.76
C GLY A 146 7.64 10.08 -3.05
N VAL A 147 7.99 10.66 -4.20
CA VAL A 147 8.09 9.94 -5.47
C VAL A 147 9.18 8.87 -5.41
N ILE A 148 10.36 9.20 -4.90
CA ILE A 148 11.46 8.22 -4.74
C ILE A 148 11.03 7.08 -3.80
N GLY A 149 10.45 7.43 -2.65
CA GLY A 149 9.93 6.45 -1.69
C GLY A 149 8.81 5.59 -2.28
N GLY A 150 7.95 6.18 -3.11
CA GLY A 150 6.90 5.48 -3.84
C GLY A 150 7.45 4.44 -4.80
N VAL A 151 8.47 4.77 -5.60
CA VAL A 151 9.13 3.81 -6.50
C VAL A 151 9.71 2.62 -5.72
N ILE A 152 10.42 2.90 -4.61
CA ILE A 152 10.97 1.85 -3.75
C ILE A 152 9.85 0.99 -3.16
N TYR A 153 8.78 1.62 -2.68
CA TYR A 153 7.63 0.91 -2.11
C TYR A 153 6.92 0.03 -3.14
N LEU A 154 6.72 0.50 -4.38
CA LEU A 154 6.08 -0.29 -5.44
C LEU A 154 6.88 -1.57 -5.75
N LEU A 155 8.21 -1.52 -5.70
CA LEU A 155 9.07 -2.70 -5.85
C LEU A 155 8.90 -3.67 -4.68
N ILE A 156 8.92 -3.17 -3.44
CA ILE A 156 8.69 -3.99 -2.25
C ILE A 156 7.28 -4.62 -2.29
N GLN A 157 6.27 -3.84 -2.66
CA GLN A 157 4.88 -4.28 -2.80
C GLN A 157 4.74 -5.37 -3.85
N LEU A 158 5.45 -5.27 -4.99
CA LEU A 158 5.49 -6.32 -6.00
C LEU A 158 6.11 -7.62 -5.44
N ILE A 159 7.22 -7.54 -4.71
CA ILE A 159 7.87 -8.72 -4.09
C ILE A 159 6.92 -9.38 -3.08
N LEU A 160 6.24 -8.59 -2.24
CA LEU A 160 5.26 -9.10 -1.28
C LEU A 160 4.08 -9.78 -1.97
N LEU A 161 3.62 -9.22 -3.10
CA LEU A 161 2.51 -9.79 -3.87
C LEU A 161 2.91 -11.11 -4.54
N ILE A 162 4.12 -11.21 -5.09
CA ILE A 162 4.67 -12.45 -5.63
C ILE A 162 4.72 -13.52 -4.54
N ASP A 163 5.31 -13.19 -3.39
CA ASP A 163 5.41 -14.12 -2.25
C ASP A 163 4.04 -14.54 -1.73
N PHE A 164 3.05 -13.63 -1.70
CA PHE A 164 1.66 -13.94 -1.40
C PHE A 164 1.06 -14.93 -2.40
N ALA A 165 1.24 -14.69 -3.70
CA ALA A 165 0.69 -15.55 -4.75
C ALA A 165 1.30 -16.96 -4.72
N HIS A 166 2.61 -17.08 -4.50
CA HIS A 166 3.26 -18.38 -4.30
C HIS A 166 2.74 -19.08 -3.04
N SER A 167 2.68 -18.37 -1.91
CA SER A 167 2.18 -18.96 -0.66
C SER A 167 0.72 -19.41 -0.77
N TRP A 168 -0.11 -18.68 -1.50
CA TRP A 168 -1.49 -19.08 -1.78
C TRP A 168 -1.53 -20.36 -2.62
N SER A 169 -0.76 -20.41 -3.71
CA SER A 169 -0.69 -21.61 -4.57
C SER A 169 -0.22 -22.83 -3.80
N GLU A 170 0.91 -22.72 -3.08
CA GLU A 170 1.50 -23.81 -2.28
C GLU A 170 0.50 -24.34 -1.24
N ASN A 171 -0.12 -23.44 -0.46
CA ASN A 171 -1.08 -23.83 0.58
C ASN A 171 -2.31 -24.57 0.03
N TRP A 172 -2.72 -24.31 -1.20
CA TRP A 172 -3.89 -24.95 -1.81
C TRP A 172 -3.53 -26.25 -2.51
N ILE A 173 -2.31 -26.35 -3.06
CA ILE A 173 -1.76 -27.60 -3.60
C ILE A 173 -1.56 -28.61 -2.47
N GLU A 174 -0.95 -28.21 -1.35
CA GLU A 174 -0.73 -29.09 -0.18
C GLU A 174 -2.06 -29.67 0.35
N LYS A 175 -3.08 -28.82 0.50
CA LYS A 175 -4.41 -29.28 0.93
C LYS A 175 -5.11 -30.18 -0.09
N HIS A 176 -4.78 -30.04 -1.36
CA HIS A 176 -5.28 -30.94 -2.39
C HIS A 176 -4.59 -32.31 -2.31
N GLU A 177 -3.28 -32.34 -2.05
CA GLU A 177 -2.53 -33.57 -1.80
C GLU A 177 -3.06 -34.32 -0.56
N ASP A 178 -3.52 -33.59 0.46
CA ASP A 178 -4.23 -34.14 1.63
C ASP A 178 -5.66 -34.66 1.34
N GLY A 179 -6.09 -34.64 0.06
CA GLY A 179 -7.36 -35.22 -0.40
C GLY A 179 -8.51 -34.22 -0.59
N SER A 180 -8.28 -32.92 -0.38
CA SER A 180 -9.32 -31.90 -0.55
C SER A 180 -9.43 -31.39 -2.00
N LYS A 181 -10.29 -32.03 -2.80
CA LYS A 181 -10.57 -31.64 -4.21
C LYS A 181 -11.09 -30.20 -4.37
N ILE A 182 -11.68 -29.62 -3.32
CA ILE A 182 -12.22 -28.25 -3.33
C ILE A 182 -11.12 -27.22 -3.59
N HIS A 183 -9.93 -27.42 -3.02
CA HIS A 183 -8.83 -26.46 -3.14
C HIS A 183 -8.24 -26.43 -4.56
N ALA A 184 -8.19 -27.57 -5.24
CA ALA A 184 -7.80 -27.62 -6.66
C ALA A 184 -8.85 -26.95 -7.57
N PHE A 185 -10.14 -27.21 -7.35
CA PHE A 185 -11.20 -26.51 -8.08
C PHE A 185 -11.14 -25.00 -7.84
N GLY A 186 -10.92 -24.59 -6.60
CA GLY A 186 -10.70 -23.19 -6.24
C GLY A 186 -9.53 -22.59 -7.01
N LEU A 187 -8.38 -23.27 -7.07
CA LEU A 187 -7.18 -22.75 -7.73
C LEU A 187 -7.45 -22.47 -9.20
N VAL A 188 -8.06 -23.42 -9.91
CA VAL A 188 -8.46 -23.26 -11.33
C VAL A 188 -9.47 -22.12 -11.49
N PHE A 189 -10.48 -22.06 -10.62
CA PHE A 189 -11.50 -21.00 -10.67
C PHE A 189 -10.90 -19.60 -10.54
N PHE A 190 -10.05 -19.37 -9.53
CA PHE A 190 -9.44 -18.06 -9.31
C PHE A 190 -8.47 -17.69 -10.44
N THR A 191 -7.71 -18.63 -10.98
CA THR A 191 -6.86 -18.39 -12.15
C THR A 191 -7.68 -17.94 -13.35
N ILE A 192 -8.75 -18.67 -13.71
CA ILE A 192 -9.60 -18.31 -14.85
C ILE A 192 -10.26 -16.94 -14.63
N PHE A 193 -10.78 -16.70 -13.43
CA PHE A 193 -11.39 -15.43 -13.06
C PHE A 193 -10.43 -14.25 -13.21
N LEU A 194 -9.19 -14.37 -12.72
CA LEU A 194 -8.19 -13.31 -12.80
C LEU A 194 -7.76 -13.00 -14.24
N TYR A 195 -7.62 -14.02 -15.10
CA TYR A 195 -7.34 -13.80 -16.52
C TYR A 195 -8.52 -13.17 -17.27
N LEU A 196 -9.74 -13.63 -17.03
CA LEU A 196 -10.94 -13.01 -17.60
C LEU A 196 -11.04 -11.54 -17.20
N SER A 197 -10.83 -11.25 -15.91
CA SER A 197 -10.80 -9.88 -15.38
C SER A 197 -9.70 -9.03 -16.03
N SER A 198 -8.52 -9.62 -16.27
CA SER A 198 -7.41 -8.97 -16.96
C SER A 198 -7.77 -8.61 -18.41
N ILE A 199 -8.39 -9.53 -19.15
CA ILE A 199 -8.85 -9.29 -20.54
C ILE A 199 -9.92 -8.20 -20.59
N VAL A 200 -10.91 -8.26 -19.69
CA VAL A 200 -11.95 -7.23 -19.57
C VAL A 200 -11.32 -5.86 -19.25
N SER A 201 -10.35 -5.82 -18.33
CA SER A 201 -9.65 -4.58 -17.96
C SER A 201 -8.93 -3.96 -19.15
N VAL A 202 -8.21 -4.77 -19.94
CA VAL A 202 -7.54 -4.29 -21.17
C VAL A 202 -8.54 -3.75 -22.19
N ALA A 203 -9.67 -4.44 -22.39
CA ALA A 203 -10.73 -3.96 -23.29
C ALA A 203 -11.28 -2.60 -22.83
N LEU A 204 -11.54 -2.44 -21.53
CA LEU A 204 -11.98 -1.18 -20.94
C LEU A 204 -10.92 -0.08 -21.10
N PHE A 205 -9.63 -0.38 -20.96
CA PHE A 205 -8.56 0.60 -21.17
C PHE A 205 -8.53 1.11 -22.60
N PHE A 206 -8.68 0.22 -23.59
CA PHE A 206 -8.74 0.63 -24.99
C PHE A 206 -9.97 1.49 -25.31
N VAL A 207 -11.13 1.14 -24.75
CA VAL A 207 -12.38 1.89 -24.99
C VAL A 207 -12.35 3.27 -24.33
N TYR A 208 -11.98 3.35 -23.04
CA TYR A 208 -12.13 4.57 -22.25
C TYR A 208 -10.90 5.48 -22.22
N TYR A 209 -9.68 4.92 -22.24
CA TYR A 209 -8.44 5.70 -22.10
C TYR A 209 -7.67 5.84 -23.42
N ALA A 210 -7.96 5.00 -24.40
CA ALA A 210 -7.26 4.99 -25.69
C ALA A 210 -8.19 5.10 -26.92
N GLY A 211 -9.45 5.46 -26.72
CA GLY A 211 -10.44 5.55 -27.80
C GLY A 211 -10.16 6.68 -28.80
N HIS A 212 -9.58 7.80 -28.36
CA HIS A 212 -9.24 8.91 -29.26
C HIS A 212 -7.99 8.60 -30.11
N PRO A 213 -7.91 9.02 -31.38
CA PRO A 213 -6.72 8.85 -32.21
C PRO A 213 -5.43 9.38 -31.56
N ASP A 214 -5.49 10.55 -30.93
CA ASP A 214 -4.32 11.25 -30.38
C ASP A 214 -3.79 10.67 -29.05
N CYS A 215 -4.48 9.71 -28.45
CA CYS A 215 -4.04 9.03 -27.22
C CYS A 215 -2.99 7.95 -27.48
N TYR A 216 -1.97 8.25 -28.31
CA TYR A 216 -0.97 7.28 -28.77
C TYR A 216 -0.14 6.71 -27.61
N LEU A 217 0.21 7.53 -26.60
CA LEU A 217 0.96 7.07 -25.43
C LEU A 217 0.21 5.99 -24.64
N HIS A 218 -1.09 6.19 -24.41
CA HIS A 218 -1.91 5.19 -23.71
C HIS A 218 -1.99 3.89 -24.54
N LYS A 219 -2.16 3.97 -25.86
CA LYS A 219 -2.16 2.78 -26.75
C LYS A 219 -0.86 1.99 -26.63
N ILE A 220 0.29 2.67 -26.65
CA ILE A 220 1.61 2.05 -26.53
C ILE A 220 1.77 1.39 -25.16
N PHE A 221 1.46 2.09 -24.07
CA PHE A 221 1.60 1.55 -22.72
C PHE A 221 0.69 0.36 -22.45
N ILE A 222 -0.58 0.41 -22.87
CA ILE A 222 -1.50 -0.72 -22.74
C ILE A 222 -0.96 -1.93 -23.52
N SER A 223 -0.50 -1.72 -24.77
CA SER A 223 -0.02 -2.80 -25.64
C SER A 223 1.23 -3.47 -25.09
N ILE A 224 2.22 -2.69 -24.64
CA ILE A 224 3.47 -3.23 -24.06
C ILE A 224 3.16 -4.04 -22.79
N ASN A 225 2.35 -3.50 -21.89
CA ASN A 225 1.99 -4.21 -20.65
C ASN A 225 1.19 -5.48 -20.94
N LEU A 226 0.28 -5.47 -21.92
CA LEU A 226 -0.42 -6.67 -22.36
C LEU A 226 0.53 -7.75 -22.87
N ILE A 227 1.50 -7.37 -23.73
CA ILE A 227 2.51 -8.30 -24.25
C ILE A 227 3.34 -8.88 -23.10
N LEU A 228 3.77 -8.06 -22.15
CA LEU A 228 4.51 -8.52 -20.97
C LEU A 228 3.69 -9.50 -20.11
N CYS A 229 2.40 -9.24 -19.89
CA CYS A 229 1.51 -10.18 -19.18
C CYS A 229 1.40 -11.52 -19.90
N VAL A 230 1.31 -11.52 -21.24
CA VAL A 230 1.31 -12.76 -22.05
C VAL A 230 2.64 -13.50 -21.92
N ILE A 231 3.77 -12.80 -22.05
CA ILE A 231 5.11 -13.41 -21.90
C ILE A 231 5.26 -14.05 -20.52
N ILE A 232 4.92 -13.35 -19.44
CA ILE A 232 5.01 -13.87 -18.07
C ILE A 232 4.12 -15.11 -17.91
N SER A 233 2.93 -15.11 -18.50
CA SER A 233 2.00 -16.25 -18.45
C SER A 233 2.55 -17.47 -19.20
N VAL A 234 3.15 -17.28 -20.37
CA VAL A 234 3.78 -18.37 -21.14
C VAL A 234 4.99 -18.93 -20.37
N VAL A 235 5.87 -18.04 -19.90
CA VAL A 235 7.06 -18.38 -19.11
C VAL A 235 6.67 -19.18 -17.86
N SER A 236 5.54 -18.88 -17.20
CA SER A 236 5.11 -19.60 -15.99
C SER A 236 4.68 -21.06 -16.24
N ILE A 237 4.49 -21.51 -17.49
CA ILE A 237 4.09 -22.88 -17.84
C ILE A 237 5.26 -23.70 -18.41
N LEU A 238 6.34 -23.03 -18.82
CA LEU A 238 7.45 -23.68 -19.51
C LEU A 238 8.01 -24.85 -18.67
N PRO A 239 8.16 -26.06 -19.26
CA PRO A 239 8.59 -27.25 -18.52
C PRO A 239 9.97 -27.07 -17.89
N VAL A 240 10.88 -26.35 -18.57
CA VAL A 240 12.22 -26.01 -18.08
C VAL A 240 12.17 -25.25 -16.74
N ILE A 241 11.15 -24.41 -16.54
CA ILE A 241 10.98 -23.65 -15.29
C ILE A 241 10.37 -24.53 -14.21
N HIS A 242 9.40 -25.38 -14.54
CA HIS A 242 8.82 -26.34 -13.60
C HIS A 242 9.85 -27.35 -13.06
N GLU A 243 10.85 -27.73 -13.86
CA GLU A 243 11.94 -28.60 -13.41
C GLU A 243 12.76 -27.97 -12.28
N HIS A 244 12.94 -26.65 -12.29
CA HIS A 244 13.72 -25.93 -11.28
C HIS A 244 12.86 -25.37 -10.14
N LEU A 245 11.58 -25.10 -10.40
CA LEU A 245 10.63 -24.52 -9.46
C LEU A 245 9.24 -25.18 -9.60
N PRO A 246 9.03 -26.36 -8.98
CA PRO A 246 7.83 -27.20 -9.20
C PRO A 246 6.53 -26.54 -8.71
N ASN A 247 6.63 -25.55 -7.81
CA ASN A 247 5.49 -24.81 -7.29
C ASN A 247 5.10 -23.60 -8.16
N SER A 248 5.78 -23.38 -9.29
CA SER A 248 5.36 -22.37 -10.27
C SER A 248 4.04 -22.78 -10.90
N GLY A 249 3.17 -21.80 -11.16
CA GLY A 249 1.86 -22.07 -11.72
C GLY A 249 1.23 -20.84 -12.35
N LEU A 250 0.06 -21.07 -12.92
CA LEU A 250 -0.70 -20.07 -13.65
C LEU A 250 -1.42 -19.07 -12.73
N LEU A 251 -1.63 -19.45 -11.46
CA LEU A 251 -2.23 -18.55 -10.46
C LEU A 251 -1.30 -17.36 -10.20
N GLN A 252 0.00 -17.60 -10.03
CA GLN A 252 0.97 -16.54 -9.73
C GLN A 252 1.06 -15.53 -10.88
N SER A 253 1.19 -16.00 -12.12
CA SER A 253 1.23 -15.13 -13.31
C SER A 253 -0.06 -14.35 -13.51
N SER A 254 -1.23 -14.94 -13.19
CA SER A 254 -2.53 -14.24 -13.25
C SER A 254 -2.64 -13.08 -12.23
N VAL A 255 -2.20 -13.29 -10.99
CA VAL A 255 -2.20 -12.25 -9.94
C VAL A 255 -1.28 -11.09 -10.31
N ILE A 256 -0.08 -11.39 -10.81
CA ILE A 256 0.88 -10.36 -11.22
C ILE A 256 0.39 -9.61 -12.46
N SER A 257 -0.22 -10.31 -13.43
CA SER A 257 -0.81 -9.66 -14.61
C SER A 257 -1.91 -8.66 -14.21
N MET A 258 -2.79 -9.05 -13.28
CA MET A 258 -3.82 -8.16 -12.76
C MET A 258 -3.22 -6.92 -12.05
N TYR A 259 -2.13 -7.09 -11.31
CA TYR A 259 -1.43 -5.98 -10.66
C TYR A 259 -0.75 -5.04 -11.67
N ILE A 260 -0.13 -5.56 -12.74
CA ILE A 260 0.43 -4.75 -13.83
C ILE A 260 -0.68 -3.91 -14.49
N LEU A 261 -1.84 -4.51 -14.74
CA LEU A 261 -2.99 -3.79 -15.32
C LEU A 261 -3.55 -2.73 -14.36
N TYR A 262 -3.62 -3.02 -13.06
CA TYR A 262 -3.98 -2.02 -12.05
C TYR A 262 -2.99 -0.84 -12.05
N GLN A 263 -1.68 -1.10 -12.11
CA GLN A 263 -0.69 -0.02 -12.16
C GLN A 263 -0.75 0.78 -13.45
N THR A 264 -1.04 0.12 -14.57
CA THR A 264 -1.29 0.77 -15.86
C THR A 264 -2.50 1.70 -15.77
N TRP A 265 -3.61 1.24 -15.18
CA TRP A 265 -4.79 2.07 -14.94
C TRP A 265 -4.51 3.26 -14.02
N SER A 266 -3.79 3.02 -12.93
CA SER A 266 -3.39 4.07 -12.00
C SER A 266 -2.56 5.14 -12.72
N ALA A 267 -1.57 4.76 -13.54
CA ALA A 267 -0.76 5.69 -14.31
C ALA A 267 -1.59 6.50 -15.33
N MET A 268 -2.47 5.84 -16.09
CA MET A 268 -3.31 6.52 -17.09
C MET A 268 -4.31 7.49 -16.46
N THR A 269 -4.83 7.17 -15.29
CA THR A 269 -5.79 8.03 -14.56
C THR A 269 -5.14 9.29 -14.01
N ASN A 270 -3.80 9.30 -13.88
CA ASN A 270 -3.03 10.49 -13.52
C ASN A 270 -2.51 11.27 -14.74
N SER A 271 -2.96 10.91 -15.96
CA SER A 271 -2.62 11.67 -17.17
C SER A 271 -3.33 13.03 -17.18
N PRO A 272 -2.64 14.14 -17.46
CA PRO A 272 -3.24 15.47 -17.49
C PRO A 272 -4.10 15.71 -18.75
N LEU A 273 -4.04 14.81 -19.74
CA LEU A 273 -4.75 14.94 -21.00
C LEU A 273 -6.22 14.52 -20.84
N LYS A 274 -7.12 15.49 -20.71
CA LYS A 274 -8.56 15.26 -20.53
C LYS A 274 -9.19 14.40 -21.63
N MET A 275 -8.77 14.58 -22.88
CA MET A 275 -9.24 13.78 -24.02
C MET A 275 -8.93 12.28 -23.90
N CYS A 276 -7.90 11.92 -23.13
CA CYS A 276 -7.46 10.55 -22.91
C CYS A 276 -7.77 10.03 -21.50
N ASN A 277 -8.35 10.87 -20.64
CA ASN A 277 -8.61 10.55 -19.24
C ASN A 277 -10.02 11.01 -18.85
N PRO A 278 -11.01 10.09 -18.86
CA PRO A 278 -12.40 10.43 -18.60
C PRO A 278 -12.67 10.81 -17.14
N THR A 279 -11.73 10.60 -16.22
CA THR A 279 -11.92 10.88 -14.79
C THR A 279 -11.64 12.35 -14.43
N LEU A 280 -11.02 13.11 -15.35
CA LEU A 280 -10.84 14.55 -15.22
C LEU A 280 -12.19 15.26 -15.41
N GLN A 281 -12.78 15.72 -14.30
CA GLN A 281 -13.95 16.58 -14.33
C GLN A 281 -13.53 18.01 -14.72
N ASN A 282 -14.30 18.64 -15.62
CA ASN A 282 -14.16 20.07 -15.89
C ASN A 282 -14.69 20.85 -14.70
N THR A 283 -13.81 21.40 -13.87
CA THR A 283 -14.17 22.57 -13.06
C THR A 283 -13.77 23.79 -13.86
N GLN A 284 -14.69 24.29 -14.70
CA GLN A 284 -14.56 25.63 -15.26
C GLN A 284 -14.71 26.62 -14.09
N VAL A 285 -13.60 26.97 -13.45
CA VAL A 285 -13.57 28.16 -12.60
C VAL A 285 -13.50 29.34 -13.55
N VAL A 286 -14.67 29.87 -13.95
CA VAL A 286 -14.76 31.17 -14.61
C VAL A 286 -14.40 32.22 -13.56
N ASN A 287 -13.10 32.48 -13.40
CA ASN A 287 -12.62 33.70 -12.75
C ASN A 287 -12.41 34.74 -13.83
N THR A 288 -13.17 35.83 -13.75
CA THR A 288 -13.26 36.93 -14.73
C THR A 288 -11.96 37.72 -14.96
N THR A 289 -10.79 37.22 -14.56
CA THR A 289 -9.52 37.90 -14.79
C THR A 289 -8.32 37.00 -15.05
N ASN A 290 -8.35 35.68 -14.80
CA ASN A 290 -7.26 34.77 -15.17
C ASN A 290 -7.80 33.34 -15.36
N ASN A 291 -7.62 32.79 -16.57
CA ASN A 291 -8.02 31.43 -16.94
C ASN A 291 -7.11 30.38 -16.28
N VAL A 292 -7.21 30.21 -14.96
CA VAL A 292 -6.53 29.12 -14.25
C VAL A 292 -7.51 27.96 -14.16
N GLU A 293 -7.30 26.95 -15.02
CA GLU A 293 -7.99 25.66 -14.93
C GLU A 293 -7.56 24.96 -13.63
N ALA A 294 -8.39 25.05 -12.59
CA ALA A 294 -8.18 24.30 -11.36
C ALA A 294 -8.69 22.86 -11.57
N ILE A 295 -7.77 21.91 -11.68
CA ILE A 295 -8.10 20.48 -11.73
C ILE A 295 -8.57 20.06 -10.33
N ALA A 296 -9.87 19.80 -10.18
CA ALA A 296 -10.39 19.20 -8.96
C ALA A 296 -10.00 17.72 -8.92
N LEU A 297 -8.91 17.42 -8.20
CA LEU A 297 -8.48 16.05 -7.90
C LEU A 297 -9.41 15.46 -6.84
N GLY A 298 -10.53 14.90 -7.26
CA GLY A 298 -11.48 14.21 -6.38
C GLY A 298 -10.94 12.86 -5.90
N PHE A 299 -11.59 12.31 -4.87
CA PHE A 299 -11.34 10.93 -4.46
C PHE A 299 -11.81 9.96 -5.56
N GLN A 300 -10.88 9.23 -6.16
CA GLN A 300 -11.15 8.32 -7.28
C GLN A 300 -10.98 6.86 -6.87
N TRP A 301 -11.69 5.96 -7.56
CA TRP A 301 -11.72 4.53 -7.23
C TRP A 301 -10.34 3.85 -7.28
N GLN A 302 -9.40 4.32 -8.11
CA GLN A 302 -8.05 3.74 -8.11
C GLN A 302 -7.31 3.97 -6.79
N ILE A 303 -7.58 5.07 -6.08
CA ILE A 303 -6.99 5.34 -4.75
C ILE A 303 -7.51 4.31 -3.73
N VAL A 304 -8.80 3.98 -3.78
CA VAL A 304 -9.42 2.96 -2.92
C VAL A 304 -8.76 1.60 -3.16
N VAL A 305 -8.66 1.20 -4.43
CA VAL A 305 -8.04 -0.08 -4.79
C VAL A 305 -6.58 -0.12 -4.36
N GLY A 306 -5.81 0.95 -4.59
CA GLY A 306 -4.43 1.07 -4.15
C GLY A 306 -4.26 0.97 -2.65
N LEU A 307 -5.15 1.62 -1.88
CA LEU A 307 -5.17 1.52 -0.43
C LEU A 307 -5.49 0.09 0.02
N CYS A 308 -6.45 -0.59 -0.61
CA CYS A 308 -6.74 -2.00 -0.31
C CYS A 308 -5.51 -2.89 -0.53
N ILE A 309 -4.80 -2.72 -1.65
CA ILE A 309 -3.59 -3.49 -1.93
C ILE A 309 -2.50 -3.17 -0.90
N LEU A 310 -2.32 -1.90 -0.52
CA LEU A 310 -1.39 -1.47 0.53
C LEU A 310 -1.73 -2.14 1.88
N LEU A 311 -3.00 -2.12 2.28
CA LEU A 311 -3.43 -2.71 3.55
C LEU A 311 -3.25 -4.22 3.57
N ILE A 312 -3.59 -4.91 2.47
CA ILE A 312 -3.43 -6.36 2.35
C ILE A 312 -1.94 -6.73 2.37
N SER A 313 -1.09 -6.01 1.63
CA SER A 313 0.35 -6.30 1.55
C SER A 313 1.05 -6.09 2.90
N VAL A 314 0.73 -4.99 3.60
CA VAL A 314 1.30 -4.70 4.92
C VAL A 314 0.76 -5.68 5.97
N ALA A 315 -0.54 -6.00 5.96
CA ALA A 315 -1.09 -7.01 6.85
C ALA A 315 -0.43 -8.37 6.63
N TYR A 316 -0.26 -8.79 5.37
CA TYR A 316 0.43 -10.01 5.01
C TYR A 316 1.88 -10.02 5.54
N ALA A 317 2.63 -8.92 5.34
CA ALA A 317 3.99 -8.79 5.88
C ALA A 317 4.03 -8.81 7.42
N ALA A 318 3.01 -8.28 8.10
CA ALA A 318 2.94 -8.27 9.55
C ALA A 318 2.64 -9.67 10.14
N PHE A 319 1.79 -10.45 9.47
CA PHE A 319 1.43 -11.81 9.89
C PHE A 319 2.47 -12.86 9.51
N LYS A 320 3.17 -12.69 8.39
CA LYS A 320 4.17 -13.66 7.94
C LYS A 320 5.47 -13.52 8.76
N SER A 321 5.95 -14.66 9.30
CA SER A 321 7.29 -14.70 9.91
C SER A 321 8.35 -14.53 8.82
N SER A 322 9.39 -13.76 9.09
CA SER A 322 10.46 -13.44 8.12
C SER A 322 11.24 -14.68 7.64
N SER A 323 11.12 -15.82 8.32
CA SER A 323 11.72 -17.10 7.95
C SER A 323 11.02 -17.82 6.79
N SER A 324 9.80 -17.43 6.40
CA SER A 324 9.02 -18.09 5.34
C SER A 324 8.83 -17.28 4.07
N THR A 325 9.38 -16.05 3.99
CA THR A 325 9.32 -15.22 2.77
C THR A 325 10.41 -15.64 1.79
N SER A 326 10.15 -15.52 0.48
CA SER A 326 11.16 -15.77 -0.55
C SER A 326 12.45 -14.95 -0.35
N ALA A 327 12.33 -13.71 0.12
CA ALA A 327 13.48 -12.87 0.49
C ALA A 327 14.24 -13.41 1.73
N GLY A 328 13.53 -13.99 2.71
CA GLY A 328 14.15 -14.67 3.85
C GLY A 328 14.86 -15.96 3.45
N LYS A 329 14.27 -16.73 2.52
CA LYS A 329 14.90 -17.92 1.92
C LYS A 329 16.17 -17.55 1.14
N LEU A 330 16.16 -16.44 0.40
CA LEU A 330 17.32 -15.90 -0.32
C LEU A 330 18.42 -15.38 0.63
N ALA A 331 18.06 -14.71 1.73
CA ALA A 331 19.05 -14.26 2.72
C ALA A 331 19.68 -15.44 3.49
N LEU A 332 18.89 -16.50 3.77
CA LEU A 332 19.37 -17.72 4.41
C LEU A 332 20.28 -18.54 3.47
N SER A 333 19.99 -18.60 2.17
CA SER A 333 20.85 -19.32 1.20
C SER A 333 22.20 -18.65 0.96
N VAL A 334 22.35 -17.36 1.27
CA VAL A 334 23.63 -16.62 1.20
C VAL A 334 24.44 -16.75 2.51
N SER A 335 23.82 -17.28 3.58
CA SER A 335 24.42 -17.41 4.91
C SER A 335 24.94 -18.83 5.24
N ILE A 336 24.96 -19.73 4.25
CA ILE A 336 25.53 -21.09 4.32
C ILE A 336 26.68 -21.15 3.31
#